data_AF-A0A2G2Z5V5-F1
#
_entry.id   AF-A0A2G2Z5V5-F1
#
_cell.length_a   1.000
_cell.length_b   1.000
_cell.length_c   1.000
_cell.angle_alpha   90.00
_cell.angle_beta   90.00
_cell.angle_gamma   90.00
#
_symmetry.space_group_name_H-M   'P 1'
#
loop_
_entity.id
_entity.type
_entity.pdbx_description
1 polymer ?
#
loop_
_entity_poly.entity_id
_entity_poly.type
_entity_poly.pdbx_seq_one_letter_code
_entity_poly.pdbx_strand_id
1 'polypeptide(L)'
;MRIVIGITKGIFFRHTKENIIHGNLTSSNILLDEQNNPKIADVGLSRLMTTAGNTNMIATAGTLGYSAPELSKIKNSSTKTDVYSLGVIILEILTGKSPSEATDGLDLPQWVASIVK
;
A
#
# COMPACT_ATOMS: atom_id res chain seq x y z
N MET A 1 -4.29 5.42 -15.76
CA MET A 1 -5.22 4.49 -15.10
C MET A 1 -4.97 3.00 -15.33
N ARG A 2 -4.36 2.55 -16.44
CA ARG A 2 -4.07 1.11 -16.67
C ARG A 2 -3.31 0.43 -15.52
N ILE A 3 -2.27 1.10 -15.00
CA ILE A 3 -1.48 0.62 -13.85
C ILE A 3 -2.37 0.41 -12.63
N VAL A 4 -3.13 1.42 -12.21
CA VAL A 4 -4.06 1.32 -11.07
C VAL A 4 -5.01 0.13 -11.23
N ILE A 5 -5.65 0.00 -12.39
CA ILE A 5 -6.59 -1.10 -12.67
C ILE A 5 -5.90 -2.46 -12.55
N GLY A 6 -4.66 -2.59 -13.06
CA GLY A 6 -3.88 -3.82 -12.97
C GLY A 6 -3.52 -4.18 -11.52
N ILE A 7 -3.09 -3.20 -10.72
CA ILE A 7 -2.80 -3.41 -9.28
C ILE A 7 -4.07 -3.85 -8.56
N THR A 8 -5.20 -3.15 -8.77
CA THR A 8 -6.48 -3.48 -8.14
C THR A 8 -6.94 -4.89 -8.48
N LYS A 9 -6.82 -5.30 -9.76
CA LYS A 9 -7.14 -6.67 -10.18
C LYS A 9 -6.24 -7.70 -9.50
N GLY A 10 -4.94 -7.43 -9.40
CA GLY A 10 -3.99 -8.29 -8.71
C GLY A 10 -4.36 -8.47 -7.24
N ILE A 11 -4.54 -7.38 -6.50
CA ILE A 11 -4.93 -7.41 -5.09
C ILE A 11 -6.27 -8.11 -4.88
N PHE A 12 -7.28 -7.80 -5.71
CA PHE A 12 -8.58 -8.45 -5.65
C PHE A 12 -8.49 -9.96 -5.83
N PHE A 13 -7.70 -10.42 -6.81
CA PHE A 13 -7.47 -11.85 -7.02
C PHE A 13 -6.82 -12.51 -5.79
N ARG A 14 -5.79 -11.90 -5.21
CA ARG A 14 -5.11 -12.43 -4.01
C ARG A 14 -6.05 -12.51 -2.81
N HIS A 15 -6.84 -11.47 -2.58
CA HIS A 15 -7.80 -11.42 -1.47
C HIS A 15 -8.92 -12.46 -1.63
N THR A 16 -9.47 -12.62 -2.83
CA THR A 16 -10.69 -13.42 -3.05
C THR A 16 -10.43 -14.87 -3.44
N LYS A 17 -9.34 -15.17 -4.16
CA LYS A 17 -9.05 -16.50 -4.67
C LYS A 17 -8.02 -17.25 -3.83
N GLU A 18 -7.06 -16.53 -3.25
CA GLU A 18 -5.96 -17.15 -2.49
C GLU A 18 -6.02 -16.87 -0.99
N ASN A 19 -6.91 -15.96 -0.55
CA ASN A 19 -7.00 -15.51 0.84
C ASN A 19 -5.62 -15.06 1.39
N ILE A 20 -4.88 -14.32 0.56
CA ILE A 20 -3.56 -13.77 0.89
C ILE A 20 -3.69 -12.27 1.13
N ILE A 21 -3.26 -11.84 2.32
CA ILE A 21 -3.05 -10.43 2.66
C ILE A 21 -1.60 -10.08 2.28
N HIS A 22 -1.38 -8.98 1.58
CA HIS A 22 -0.04 -8.53 1.22
C HIS A 22 0.70 -7.97 2.44
N GLY A 23 0.07 -7.05 3.18
CA GLY A 23 0.57 -6.50 4.45
C GLY A 23 1.77 -5.56 4.35
N ASN A 24 2.27 -5.31 3.13
CA ASN A 24 3.37 -4.38 2.83
C ASN A 24 3.19 -3.79 1.42
N LEU A 25 1.95 -3.42 1.07
CA LEU A 25 1.66 -2.88 -0.25
C LEU A 25 2.16 -1.43 -0.31
N THR A 26 3.18 -1.16 -1.13
CA THR A 26 3.77 0.17 -1.36
C THR A 26 4.05 0.34 -2.85
N SER A 27 4.32 1.57 -3.31
CA SER A 27 4.67 1.80 -4.73
C SER A 27 5.95 1.08 -5.14
N SER A 28 6.94 0.96 -4.24
CA SER A 28 8.18 0.18 -4.47
C SER A 28 7.93 -1.32 -4.71
N ASN A 29 6.81 -1.85 -4.23
CA ASN A 29 6.40 -3.24 -4.44
C ASN A 29 5.50 -3.43 -5.66
N ILE A 30 5.27 -2.37 -6.44
CA ILE A 30 4.62 -2.43 -7.75
C ILE A 30 5.68 -2.31 -8.83
N LEU A 31 6.06 -3.45 -9.39
CA LEU A 31 7.00 -3.49 -10.51
C LEU A 31 6.25 -3.32 -11.83
N LEU A 32 6.91 -2.73 -12.82
CA LEU A 32 6.38 -2.60 -14.17
C LEU A 32 7.21 -3.49 -15.10
N ASP A 33 6.53 -4.28 -15.93
CA ASP A 33 7.20 -4.96 -17.04
C ASP A 33 7.48 -3.99 -18.20
N GLU A 34 8.16 -4.47 -19.25
CA GLU A 34 8.53 -3.69 -20.43
C GLU A 34 7.33 -3.06 -21.16
N GLN A 35 6.11 -3.56 -20.93
CA GLN A 35 4.87 -3.03 -21.50
C GLN A 35 4.06 -2.19 -20.50
N ASN A 36 4.66 -1.78 -19.37
CA ASN A 36 4.04 -1.04 -18.29
C ASN A 36 2.85 -1.75 -17.62
N ASN A 37 2.82 -3.08 -17.64
CA ASN A 37 1.85 -3.82 -16.84
C ASN A 37 2.37 -3.96 -15.41
N PRO A 38 1.53 -3.69 -14.39
CA PRO A 38 1.92 -3.82 -13.01
C PRO A 38 2.03 -5.30 -12.58
N LYS A 39 3.08 -5.60 -11.82
CA LYS A 39 3.30 -6.86 -11.11
C LYS A 39 3.48 -6.54 -9.64
N ILE A 40 2.78 -7.28 -8.78
CA ILE A 40 2.85 -7.09 -7.33
C ILE A 40 3.97 -7.99 -6.80
N ALA A 41 5.02 -7.40 -6.22
CA ALA A 41 6.15 -8.08 -5.62
C ALA A 41 5.90 -8.44 -4.14
N ASP A 42 6.81 -9.20 -3.52
CA ASP A 42 6.82 -9.53 -2.08
C ASP A 42 5.52 -10.09 -1.49
N VAL A 43 4.69 -10.69 -2.37
CA VAL A 43 3.41 -11.29 -1.97
C VAL A 43 3.67 -12.48 -1.04
N GLY A 44 3.05 -12.45 0.14
CA GLY A 44 3.14 -13.54 1.12
C GLY A 44 4.45 -13.60 1.89
N LEU A 45 5.35 -12.63 1.69
CA LEU A 45 6.62 -12.56 2.41
C LEU A 45 6.42 -12.54 3.94
N SER A 46 5.32 -11.95 4.40
CA SER A 46 4.95 -11.92 5.82
C SER A 46 4.75 -13.30 6.45
N ARG A 47 4.40 -14.33 5.67
CA ARG A 47 4.25 -15.71 6.15
C ARG A 47 5.59 -16.41 6.36
N LEU A 48 6.66 -15.90 5.75
CA LEU A 48 8.01 -16.46 5.82
C LEU A 48 8.88 -15.74 6.86
N MET A 49 8.46 -14.56 7.31
CA MET A 49 9.19 -13.77 8.29
C MET A 49 8.89 -14.17 9.74
N THR A 50 9.84 -13.86 10.62
CA THR A 50 9.59 -13.86 12.07
C THR A 50 8.60 -12.74 12.44
N THR A 51 7.99 -12.85 13.63
CA THR A 51 7.12 -11.79 14.17
C THR A 51 7.82 -10.43 14.22
N ALA A 52 9.10 -10.41 14.57
CA ALA A 52 9.91 -9.18 14.57
C ALA A 52 10.10 -8.62 13.15
N GLY A 53 10.40 -9.48 12.18
CA GLY A 53 10.51 -9.10 10.77
C GLY A 53 9.21 -8.48 10.22
N ASN A 54 8.07 -9.12 10.52
CA ASN A 54 6.75 -8.59 10.15
C ASN A 54 6.46 -7.23 10.78
N THR A 55 6.78 -7.08 12.06
CA THR A 55 6.59 -5.81 12.77
C THR A 55 7.44 -4.69 12.16
N ASN A 56 8.70 -4.99 11.81
CA ASN A 56 9.59 -4.04 11.16
C ASN A 56 9.09 -3.64 9.77
N MET A 57 8.64 -4.61 8.97
CA MET A 57 8.08 -4.35 7.65
C MET A 57 6.85 -3.43 7.72
N ILE A 58 5.94 -3.70 8.65
CA ILE A 58 4.78 -2.84 8.92
C ILE A 58 5.23 -1.43 9.34
N ALA A 59 6.21 -1.32 10.23
CA ALA A 59 6.73 -0.02 10.67
C ALA A 59 7.38 0.77 9.53
N THR A 60 8.11 0.10 8.63
CA THR A 60 8.68 0.71 7.43
C THR A 60 7.59 1.25 6.51
N ALA A 61 6.57 0.45 6.20
CA ALA A 61 5.43 0.91 5.40
C ALA A 61 4.70 2.10 6.04
N GLY A 62 4.63 2.14 7.37
CA GLY A 62 4.06 3.26 8.12
C GLY A 62 4.90 4.53 8.02
N THR A 63 6.22 4.41 8.13
CA THR A 63 7.15 5.53 7.95
C THR A 63 7.07 6.10 6.54
N LEU A 64 6.79 5.25 5.55
CA LEU A 64 6.61 5.64 4.16
C LEU A 64 5.20 6.18 3.84
N GLY A 65 4.28 6.26 4.81
CA GLY A 65 2.94 6.85 4.63
C GLY A 65 1.89 5.92 4.00
N TYR A 66 2.19 4.62 3.81
CA TYR A 66 1.26 3.67 3.19
C TYR A 66 0.37 2.91 4.18
N SER A 67 0.70 2.95 5.48
CA SER A 67 -0.03 2.18 6.49
C SER A 67 -1.37 2.80 6.85
N ALA A 68 -2.38 1.94 6.97
CA ALA A 68 -3.68 2.31 7.49
C ALA A 68 -3.58 2.76 8.97
N PRO A 69 -4.37 3.75 9.40
CA PRO A 69 -4.28 4.32 10.74
C PRO A 69 -4.54 3.29 11.85
N GLU A 70 -5.39 2.28 11.61
CA GLU A 70 -5.67 1.19 12.56
C GLU A 70 -4.48 0.25 12.78
N LEU A 71 -3.54 0.19 11.84
CA LEU A 71 -2.35 -0.67 11.90
C LEU A 71 -1.42 -0.26 13.06
N SER A 72 -1.43 1.03 13.42
CA SER A 72 -0.68 1.58 14.58
C SER A 72 -1.13 0.98 15.92
N LYS A 73 -2.38 0.54 16.02
CA LYS A 73 -2.99 0.03 17.26
C LYS A 73 -2.97 -1.50 17.32
N ILE A 74 -3.34 -2.15 16.22
CA ILE A 74 -3.63 -3.60 16.20
C ILE A 74 -2.40 -4.40 15.73
N LYS A 75 -1.46 -3.78 15.00
CA LYS A 75 -0.27 -4.40 14.37
C LYS A 75 -0.55 -5.65 13.52
N ASN A 76 -1.81 -5.87 13.14
CA ASN A 76 -2.23 -6.98 12.30
C ASN A 76 -2.74 -6.45 10.96
N SER A 77 -2.09 -6.85 9.88
CA SER A 77 -2.53 -6.55 8.53
C SER A 77 -3.80 -7.31 8.17
N SER A 78 -4.64 -6.70 7.34
CA SER A 78 -5.88 -7.28 6.83
C SER A 78 -6.09 -6.92 5.36
N THR A 79 -7.12 -7.49 4.73
CA THR A 79 -7.51 -7.09 3.37
C THR A 79 -7.87 -5.60 3.29
N LYS A 80 -8.41 -5.03 4.38
CA LYS A 80 -8.77 -3.60 4.46
C LYS A 80 -7.54 -2.69 4.52
N THR A 81 -6.48 -3.14 5.19
CA THR A 81 -5.24 -2.36 5.28
C THR A 81 -4.53 -2.33 3.93
N ASP A 82 -4.55 -3.43 3.18
CA ASP A 82 -4.06 -3.45 1.78
C ASP A 82 -4.87 -2.49 0.89
N VAL A 83 -6.20 -2.42 1.07
CA VAL A 83 -7.05 -1.49 0.32
C VAL A 83 -6.73 -0.04 0.65
N TYR A 84 -6.43 0.27 1.92
CA TYR A 84 -5.97 1.60 2.31
C TYR A 84 -4.65 1.95 1.60
N SER A 85 -3.65 1.06 1.66
CA SER A 85 -2.36 1.28 0.99
C SER A 85 -2.51 1.42 -0.52
N LEU A 86 -3.41 0.66 -1.15
CA LEU A 86 -3.78 0.84 -2.55
C LEU A 86 -4.35 2.24 -2.81
N GLY A 87 -5.21 2.75 -1.91
CA GLY A 87 -5.72 4.12 -1.96
C GLY A 87 -4.59 5.16 -1.94
N VAL A 88 -3.61 4.99 -1.05
CA VAL A 88 -2.43 5.87 -0.99
C VAL A 88 -1.63 5.84 -2.30
N ILE A 89 -1.38 4.66 -2.88
CA ILE A 89 -0.71 4.52 -4.18
C ILE A 89 -1.49 5.23 -5.30
N ILE A 90 -2.83 5.16 -5.27
CA ILE A 90 -3.67 5.88 -6.24
C ILE A 90 -3.50 7.39 -6.09
N LEU A 91 -3.50 7.91 -4.86
CA LEU A 91 -3.27 9.33 -4.59
C LEU A 91 -1.87 9.76 -5.03
N GLU A 92 -0.85 8.97 -4.75
CA GLU A 92 0.54 9.20 -5.18
C GLU A 92 0.62 9.31 -6.71
N ILE A 93 0.01 8.38 -7.45
CA ILE A 93 -0.02 8.40 -8.93
C ILE A 93 -0.77 9.63 -9.46
N LEU A 94 -1.87 10.03 -8.82
CA LEU A 94 -2.70 11.15 -9.28
C LEU A 94 -2.09 12.52 -8.99
N THR A 95 -1.41 12.65 -7.86
CA THR A 95 -0.87 13.93 -7.38
C THR A 95 0.60 14.12 -7.74
N GLY A 96 1.33 13.03 -8.02
CA GLY A 96 2.78 13.03 -8.17
C GLY A 96 3.54 13.32 -6.88
N LYS A 97 2.87 13.31 -5.72
CA LYS A 97 3.45 13.59 -4.41
C LYS A 97 3.82 12.30 -3.68
N SER A 98 4.98 12.30 -3.04
CA SER A 98 5.42 11.17 -2.22
C SER A 98 4.57 11.06 -0.94
N PRO A 99 4.04 9.87 -0.60
CA PRO A 99 3.33 9.65 0.66
C PRO A 99 4.19 9.79 1.92
N SER A 100 5.52 9.67 1.80
CA SER A 100 6.44 9.82 2.93
C SER A 100 6.77 11.27 3.26
N GLU A 101 6.44 12.21 2.37
CA GLU A 101 6.71 13.63 2.53
C GLU A 101 5.43 14.37 2.92
N ALA A 102 5.45 15.01 4.10
CA ALA A 102 4.32 15.82 4.54
C ALA A 102 4.17 17.03 3.60
N THR A 103 2.96 17.26 3.11
CA THR A 103 2.60 18.49 2.39
C THR A 103 1.78 19.36 3.33
N ASP A 104 2.26 20.57 3.63
CA ASP A 104 1.63 21.49 4.58
C ASP A 104 1.42 20.90 5.99
N GLY A 105 2.31 19.99 6.41
CA GLY A 105 2.23 19.31 7.71
C GLY A 105 1.20 18.17 7.77
N LEU A 106 0.55 17.84 6.65
CA LEU A 106 -0.42 16.76 6.53
C LEU A 106 0.18 15.56 5.77
N ASP A 107 -0.25 14.35 6.13
CA ASP A 107 0.01 13.18 5.31
C ASP A 107 -0.76 13.28 3.97
N LEU A 108 -0.34 12.49 2.96
CA LEU A 108 -0.92 12.61 1.63
C LEU A 108 -2.45 12.44 1.61
N PRO A 109 -3.06 11.42 2.26
CA PRO A 109 -4.52 11.32 2.36
C PRO A 109 -5.18 12.54 3.00
N GLN A 110 -4.65 13.05 4.11
CA GLN A 110 -5.18 14.22 4.80
C GLN A 110 -5.08 15.48 3.95
N TRP A 111 -3.94 15.68 3.28
CA TRP A 111 -3.74 16.80 2.38
C TRP A 111 -4.74 16.77 1.22
N VAL A 112 -4.91 15.62 0.56
CA VAL A 112 -5.90 15.48 -0.52
C VAL A 112 -7.32 15.78 0.00
N ALA A 113 -7.68 15.26 1.17
CA ALA A 113 -8.99 15.52 1.77
C ALA A 113 -9.20 17.01 2.11
N SER A 114 -8.14 17.78 2.37
CA SER A 114 -8.25 19.21 2.65
C SER A 114 -8.51 20.07 1.39
N ILE A 115 -8.13 19.59 0.21
CA ILE A 115 -8.24 20.34 -1.06
C ILE A 115 -9.44 19.92 -1.92
N VAL A 116 -9.90 18.68 -1.78
CA VAL A 116 -11.07 18.16 -2.50
C VAL A 116 -12.33 18.50 -1.69
N LYS A 117 -13.17 19.38 -2.24
CA LYS A 117 -14.46 19.79 -1.65
C LYS A 117 -15.61 18.89 -2.10
#